data_AF-A0A6A5V9U8-F1
#
_entry.id   AF-A0A6A5V9U8-F1
#
_cell.length_a   1.000
_cell.length_b   1.000
_cell.length_c   1.000
_cell.angle_alpha   90.00
_cell.angle_beta   90.00
_cell.angle_gamma   90.00
#
_symmetry.space_group_name_H-M   'P 1'
#
loop_
_entity.id
_entity.type
_entity.pdbx_description
1 polymer ?
#
loop_
_entity_poly.entity_id
_entity_poly.type
_entity_poly.pdbx_seq_one_letter_code
_entity_poly.pdbx_strand_id
1 'polypeptide(L)'
;MFNPSAQSLAAAALSYLPRPSGPLMPHYRQPARASDTPNYPLLLQNTATGQQWQYTPTDSTRAMTPASPTSGVTQPANQPSIDPDDATRDQNSSLPSLLRYVDNELLRRRAEWNKPPVSNIICYVCYRSYYDVPYPSDYLPLTCGCWMHYRCFIDHVVTDRLRAGGREQDCCPICGTRLFVLEGIVQFTLAMRTNLTMWNKEYLAVDYYWDEHTGKRVVSDATAYAADCLLIENMIQTQLAIFKGLSHSPYSDNSPDLRTCYYAILADLDKHRCPRSRWLSFNRATVSSQRYSSVGFFLFGMLVMLKMRRLMMENHPGIVETEGWADYENSREELQGMILKEVRGDGWSWSTTAAATSTATQSVAAP
;
A
#
# COMPACT_ATOMS: atom_id res chain seq x y z
N MET A 1 -7.03 -12.75 17.77
CA MET A 1 -5.93 -13.67 17.40
C MET A 1 -5.94 -13.81 15.89
N PHE A 2 -4.89 -13.35 15.21
CA PHE A 2 -4.80 -13.43 13.75
C PHE A 2 -4.43 -14.84 13.31
N ASN A 3 -5.07 -15.32 12.24
CA ASN A 3 -4.76 -16.61 11.63
C ASN A 3 -3.33 -16.57 11.04
N PRO A 4 -2.37 -17.40 11.52
CA PRO A 4 -0.98 -17.37 11.06
C PRO A 4 -0.82 -17.62 9.55
N SER A 5 -1.80 -18.27 8.91
CA SER A 5 -1.78 -18.55 7.47
C SER A 5 -1.87 -17.30 6.57
N ALA A 6 -2.53 -16.23 7.03
CA ALA A 6 -2.67 -14.99 6.26
C ALA A 6 -1.38 -14.14 6.27
N GLN A 7 -0.66 -14.12 7.39
CA GLN A 7 0.62 -13.44 7.52
C GLN A 7 1.71 -14.11 6.66
N SER A 8 1.64 -15.44 6.51
CA SER A 8 2.59 -16.22 5.71
C SER A 8 2.54 -15.88 4.22
N LEU A 9 1.35 -15.69 3.64
CA LEU A 9 1.18 -15.41 2.20
C LEU A 9 1.66 -14.00 1.80
N ALA A 10 1.36 -12.99 2.61
CA ALA A 10 1.84 -11.62 2.37
C ALA A 10 3.35 -11.49 2.64
N ALA A 11 3.88 -12.17 3.66
CA ALA A 11 5.32 -12.25 3.91
C ALA A 11 6.06 -13.00 2.78
N ALA A 12 5.44 -14.04 2.19
CA ALA A 12 5.96 -14.71 1.01
C ALA A 12 5.99 -13.76 -0.19
N ALA A 13 4.90 -13.03 -0.48
CA ALA A 13 4.88 -12.00 -1.54
C ALA A 13 6.01 -10.97 -1.41
N LEU A 14 6.27 -10.54 -0.17
CA LEU A 14 7.34 -9.60 0.18
C LEU A 14 8.74 -10.20 0.10
N SER A 15 8.90 -11.52 0.31
CA SER A 15 10.18 -12.20 0.19
C SER A 15 10.68 -12.29 -1.25
N TYR A 16 9.77 -12.19 -2.23
CA TYR A 16 10.10 -12.25 -3.65
C TYR A 16 10.45 -10.90 -4.26
N LEU A 17 9.98 -9.77 -3.71
CA LEU A 17 10.44 -8.45 -4.18
C LEU A 17 11.94 -8.29 -3.87
N PRO A 18 12.79 -7.89 -4.84
CA PRO A 18 14.20 -7.68 -4.59
C PRO A 18 14.35 -6.70 -3.45
N ARG A 19 15.05 -7.13 -2.41
CA ARG A 19 15.50 -6.21 -1.36
C ARG A 19 16.36 -5.15 -2.04
N PRO A 20 16.16 -3.86 -1.78
CA PRO A 20 17.06 -2.84 -2.32
C PRO A 20 18.49 -3.21 -1.96
N SER A 21 19.37 -3.25 -2.96
CA SER A 21 20.77 -3.69 -2.89
C SER A 21 21.68 -2.71 -2.11
N GLY A 22 21.12 -1.97 -1.16
CA GLY A 22 21.88 -1.25 -0.14
C GLY A 22 22.22 -2.17 1.04
N PRO A 23 23.16 -1.76 1.92
CA PRO A 23 23.41 -2.48 3.16
C PRO A 23 22.08 -2.73 3.87
N LEU A 24 21.81 -4.00 4.16
CA LEU A 24 20.64 -4.47 4.88
C LEU A 24 20.40 -3.53 6.07
N MET A 25 19.17 -3.03 6.20
CA MET A 25 18.65 -2.68 7.53
C MET A 25 19.00 -3.87 8.42
N PRO A 26 19.73 -3.68 9.54
CA PRO A 26 20.15 -4.79 10.38
C PRO A 26 18.92 -5.64 10.68
N HIS A 27 18.97 -6.90 10.26
CA HIS A 27 17.94 -7.87 10.58
C HIS A 27 17.76 -7.85 12.09
N TYR A 28 16.62 -7.35 12.53
CA TYR A 28 16.24 -7.40 13.93
C TYR A 28 16.06 -8.87 14.28
N ARG A 29 17.06 -9.43 14.97
CA ARG A 29 16.88 -10.65 15.75
C ARG A 29 15.82 -10.29 16.79
N GLN A 30 14.66 -10.94 16.74
CA GLN A 30 13.70 -10.84 17.83
C GLN A 30 14.46 -11.18 19.13
N PRO A 31 14.38 -10.37 20.20
CA PRO A 31 14.78 -10.87 21.50
C PRO A 31 13.95 -12.13 21.78
N ALA A 32 14.62 -13.21 22.18
CA ALA A 32 13.95 -14.44 22.56
C ALA A 32 12.81 -14.10 23.54
N ARG A 33 11.59 -14.57 23.24
CA ARG A 33 10.49 -14.53 24.18
C ARG A 33 10.93 -15.31 25.42
N ALA A 34 11.35 -14.59 26.48
CA ALA A 34 11.30 -15.12 27.82
C ALA A 34 9.83 -15.37 28.13
N SER A 35 9.52 -16.64 28.33
CA SER A 35 8.22 -17.15 28.73
C SER A 35 8.06 -16.87 30.22
N ASP A 36 7.65 -15.66 30.56
CA ASP A 36 7.10 -15.36 31.87
C ASP A 36 5.78 -14.60 31.68
N THR A 37 4.69 -15.34 31.81
CA THR A 37 3.36 -14.78 32.05
C THR A 37 3.26 -14.32 33.49
N PRO A 38 3.02 -13.03 33.79
CA PRO A 38 2.40 -12.66 35.04
C PRO A 38 0.88 -12.77 34.88
N ASN A 39 0.31 -13.73 35.61
CA ASN A 39 -1.10 -13.77 35.97
C ASN A 39 -1.49 -12.41 36.60
N TYR A 40 -2.50 -11.74 36.05
CA TYR A 40 -3.28 -10.76 36.81
C TYR A 40 -4.78 -10.98 36.58
N PRO A 41 -5.57 -11.05 37.65
CA PRO A 41 -7.00 -11.33 37.58
C PRO A 41 -7.80 -10.10 37.15
N LEU A 42 -8.85 -10.34 36.37
CA LEU A 42 -9.96 -9.44 36.13
C LEU A 42 -10.65 -9.06 37.45
N LEU A 43 -10.75 -7.77 37.73
CA LEU A 43 -11.75 -7.24 38.65
C LEU A 43 -12.22 -5.86 38.14
N LEU A 44 -13.51 -5.83 37.80
CA LEU A 44 -14.33 -4.64 37.69
C LEU A 44 -14.30 -3.87 39.02
N GLN A 45 -14.09 -2.56 38.97
CA GLN A 45 -14.93 -1.63 39.73
C GLN A 45 -14.83 -0.20 39.20
N ASN A 46 -16.02 0.36 39.06
CA ASN A 46 -16.35 1.71 38.70
C ASN A 46 -16.38 2.53 40.00
N THR A 47 -15.65 3.64 40.08
CA THR A 47 -15.98 4.73 41.02
C THR A 47 -15.55 6.07 40.46
N ALA A 48 -16.50 7.00 40.54
CA ALA A 48 -16.41 8.39 40.17
C ALA A 48 -15.43 9.19 41.04
N THR A 49 -14.78 10.18 40.43
CA THR A 49 -14.44 11.52 40.93
C THR A 49 -13.81 12.23 39.72
N GLY A 50 -14.30 13.35 39.20
CA GLY A 50 -14.68 14.56 39.91
C GLY A 50 -13.52 15.56 39.87
N GLN A 51 -13.05 15.98 38.68
CA GLN A 51 -12.26 17.20 38.53
C GLN A 51 -12.60 17.91 37.21
N GLN A 52 -13.18 19.09 37.39
CA GLN A 52 -13.59 20.05 36.38
C GLN A 52 -12.43 21.03 36.18
N TRP A 53 -11.81 21.06 35.00
CA TRP A 53 -10.83 22.09 34.67
C TRP A 53 -11.58 23.33 34.15
N GLN A 54 -11.68 24.35 34.99
CA GLN A 54 -12.12 25.68 34.60
C GLN A 54 -11.06 26.33 33.72
N TYR A 55 -11.47 26.76 32.53
CA TYR A 55 -10.66 27.57 31.62
C TYR A 55 -10.93 29.04 31.91
N THR A 56 -9.93 29.79 32.35
CA THR A 56 -9.95 31.25 32.43
C THR A 56 -9.40 31.83 31.13
N PRO A 57 -10.16 32.66 30.39
CA PRO A 57 -9.60 33.44 29.30
C PRO A 57 -8.92 34.68 29.86
N THR A 58 -7.64 34.90 29.53
CA THR A 58 -6.97 36.17 29.77
C THR A 58 -7.21 37.15 28.63
N ASP A 59 -7.53 38.37 29.07
CA ASP A 59 -7.90 39.55 28.32
C ASP A 59 -6.99 39.92 27.16
N SER A 60 -7.65 40.33 26.07
CA SER A 60 -7.08 41.17 25.01
C SER A 60 -7.33 42.64 25.34
N THR A 61 -6.27 43.40 25.60
CA THR A 61 -6.32 44.87 25.59
C THR A 61 -5.32 45.45 24.59
N ARG A 62 -5.88 45.88 23.46
CA ARG A 62 -5.82 47.26 22.91
C ARG A 62 -4.44 47.90 22.65
N ALA A 63 -4.15 48.18 21.38
CA ALA A 63 -3.72 49.52 20.92
C ALA A 63 -3.89 49.67 19.39
N MET A 64 -4.78 50.58 19.00
CA MET A 64 -4.83 51.22 17.69
C MET A 64 -4.09 52.55 17.77
N THR A 65 -3.31 52.92 16.75
CA THR A 65 -3.12 54.32 16.26
C THR A 65 -2.32 54.33 14.92
N PRO A 66 -2.33 55.42 14.13
CA PRO A 66 -2.73 55.36 12.72
C PRO A 66 -1.65 55.83 11.71
N ALA A 67 -2.09 55.86 10.44
CA ALA A 67 -1.41 56.19 9.18
C ALA A 67 -0.61 57.49 9.12
N SER A 68 0.36 57.54 8.19
CA SER A 68 0.44 58.56 7.12
C SER A 68 1.57 58.28 6.10
N PRO A 69 1.52 58.93 4.90
CA PRO A 69 2.08 58.43 3.65
C PRO A 69 3.39 59.11 3.24
N THR A 70 4.18 58.46 2.36
CA THR A 70 5.19 59.19 1.58
C THR A 70 5.41 58.58 0.19
N SER A 71 5.34 59.49 -0.77
CA SER A 71 5.55 59.44 -2.21
C SER A 71 6.85 58.79 -2.71
N GLY A 72 6.74 58.16 -3.89
CA GLY A 72 7.49 58.56 -5.09
C GLY A 72 8.98 58.20 -5.18
N VAL A 73 9.30 57.08 -5.83
CA VAL A 73 10.58 56.92 -6.55
C VAL A 73 10.35 56.18 -7.88
N THR A 74 10.77 56.85 -8.94
CA THR A 74 10.75 56.46 -10.35
C THR A 74 11.78 55.35 -10.63
N GLN A 75 11.38 54.24 -11.26
CA GLN A 75 12.28 53.19 -11.76
C GLN A 75 12.85 53.56 -13.16
N PRO A 76 14.14 53.31 -13.43
CA PRO A 76 14.64 53.28 -14.80
C PRO A 76 14.39 51.90 -15.43
N ALA A 77 13.83 51.95 -16.64
CA ALA A 77 13.58 50.83 -17.54
C ALA A 77 14.90 50.16 -17.97
N ASN A 78 14.99 48.84 -17.74
CA ASN A 78 15.62 47.83 -18.59
C ASN A 78 15.84 46.55 -17.75
N GLN A 79 14.80 45.74 -17.65
CA GLN A 79 14.92 44.31 -17.35
C GLN A 79 14.30 43.54 -18.51
N PRO A 80 14.98 42.52 -19.06
CA PRO A 80 14.37 41.61 -20.03
C PRO A 80 13.15 40.95 -19.37
N SER A 81 12.00 41.05 -20.03
CA SER A 81 10.75 40.41 -19.63
C SER A 81 10.98 38.90 -19.54
N ILE A 82 11.15 38.41 -18.33
CA ILE A 82 10.99 36.99 -18.02
C ILE A 82 9.49 36.74 -18.09
N ASP A 83 9.05 36.02 -19.12
CA ASP A 83 7.66 35.62 -19.28
C ASP A 83 7.17 34.89 -18.00
N PRO A 84 6.11 35.37 -17.33
CA PRO A 84 5.56 34.71 -16.15
C PRO A 84 4.78 33.42 -16.47
N ASP A 85 4.73 33.00 -17.73
CA ASP A 85 3.88 31.90 -18.20
C ASP A 85 4.58 30.52 -18.32
N ASP A 86 5.88 30.39 -18.01
CA ASP A 86 6.56 29.07 -17.99
C ASP A 86 6.59 28.41 -16.59
N ALA A 87 5.92 29.01 -15.59
CA ALA A 87 5.76 28.45 -14.24
C ALA A 87 4.49 27.58 -14.05
N THR A 88 3.66 27.43 -15.09
CA THR A 88 2.52 26.49 -15.10
C THR A 88 2.91 25.07 -15.56
N ARG A 89 4.19 24.82 -15.82
CA ARG A 89 4.72 23.53 -16.24
C ARG A 89 4.99 22.66 -15.01
N ASP A 90 4.25 21.55 -14.91
CA ASP A 90 4.38 20.42 -13.97
C ASP A 90 3.59 20.41 -12.65
N GLN A 91 2.57 21.26 -12.45
CA GLN A 91 1.62 21.09 -11.32
C GLN A 91 0.59 19.96 -11.50
N ASN A 92 0.61 19.25 -12.65
CA ASN A 92 -0.17 18.04 -12.87
C ASN A 92 0.65 16.76 -12.66
N SER A 93 1.73 16.80 -11.85
CA SER A 93 2.40 15.57 -11.44
C SER A 93 1.42 14.75 -10.59
N SER A 94 0.90 13.68 -11.17
CA SER A 94 0.09 12.69 -10.45
C SER A 94 0.79 12.28 -9.18
N LEU A 95 0.09 12.33 -8.04
CA LEU A 95 0.63 11.85 -6.77
C LEU A 95 1.13 10.40 -6.92
N PRO A 96 2.31 10.05 -6.38
CA PRO A 96 2.83 8.70 -6.47
C PRO A 96 1.96 7.73 -5.66
N SER A 97 2.01 6.44 -5.98
CA SER A 97 1.50 5.42 -5.06
C SER A 97 2.27 5.44 -3.74
N LEU A 98 1.63 5.01 -2.65
CA LEU A 98 2.29 4.91 -1.33
C LEU A 98 3.58 4.08 -1.39
N LEU A 99 3.62 3.00 -2.18
CA LEU A 99 4.81 2.15 -2.28
C LEU A 99 5.96 2.89 -3.00
N ARG A 100 5.67 3.58 -4.11
CA ARG A 100 6.64 4.44 -4.79
C ARG A 100 7.12 5.56 -3.88
N TYR A 101 6.23 6.19 -3.12
CA TYR A 101 6.62 7.23 -2.18
C TYR A 101 7.64 6.71 -1.16
N VAL A 102 7.36 5.56 -0.54
CA VAL A 102 8.22 4.97 0.49
C VAL A 102 9.53 4.40 -0.05
N ASP A 103 9.45 3.59 -1.11
CA ASP A 103 10.60 2.83 -1.62
C ASP A 103 11.42 3.58 -2.67
N ASN A 104 11.01 4.79 -3.06
CA ASN A 104 11.75 5.59 -4.03
C ASN A 104 11.96 7.01 -3.52
N GLU A 105 10.88 7.78 -3.35
CA GLU A 105 11.01 9.20 -3.05
C GLU A 105 11.68 9.46 -1.70
N LEU A 106 11.32 8.70 -0.66
CA LEU A 106 12.00 8.79 0.65
C LEU A 106 13.44 8.26 0.60
N LEU A 107 13.70 7.22 -0.21
CA LEU A 107 15.03 6.63 -0.36
C LEU A 107 15.99 7.52 -1.14
N ARG A 108 15.52 8.33 -2.09
CA ARG A 108 16.35 9.31 -2.81
C ARG A 108 17.04 10.31 -1.88
N ARG A 109 16.40 10.61 -0.75
CA ARG A 109 16.90 11.54 0.28
C ARG A 109 17.64 10.85 1.42
N ARG A 110 18.16 9.64 1.19
CA ARG A 110 18.86 8.84 2.22
C ARG A 110 20.04 9.57 2.86
N ALA A 111 20.73 10.44 2.13
CA ALA A 111 21.85 11.22 2.66
C ALA A 111 21.45 12.20 3.78
N GLU A 112 20.18 12.59 3.83
CA GLU A 112 19.59 13.51 4.81
C GLU A 112 19.04 12.80 6.04
N TRP A 113 18.91 11.47 6.01
CA TRP A 113 18.32 10.72 7.13
C TRP A 113 19.10 10.94 8.42
N ASN A 114 18.36 11.05 9.53
CA ASN A 114 18.88 11.31 10.87
C ASN A 114 19.66 12.63 11.00
N LYS A 115 19.47 13.58 10.07
CA LYS A 115 20.08 14.92 10.09
C LYS A 115 19.01 16.02 9.99
N PRO A 116 18.08 16.13 10.96
CA PRO A 116 17.09 17.18 10.92
C PRO A 116 17.74 18.58 10.96
N PRO A 117 17.09 19.60 10.38
CA PRO A 117 17.64 20.96 10.34
C PRO A 117 17.83 21.58 11.73
N VAL A 118 17.08 21.10 12.73
CA VAL A 118 17.19 21.53 14.13
C VAL A 118 17.28 20.30 15.02
N SER A 119 18.21 20.30 15.98
CA SER A 119 18.51 19.17 16.85
C SER A 119 17.42 18.84 17.86
N ASN A 120 16.54 19.79 18.18
CA ASN A 120 15.44 19.63 19.14
C ASN A 120 14.09 19.29 18.48
N ILE A 121 14.08 18.89 17.21
CA ILE A 121 12.85 18.50 16.54
C ILE A 121 12.26 17.24 17.18
N ILE A 122 10.95 17.28 17.41
CA ILE A 122 10.19 16.17 17.97
C ILE A 122 9.32 15.53 16.90
N CYS A 123 9.21 14.21 16.92
CA CYS A 123 8.28 13.49 16.08
C CYS A 123 6.84 13.74 16.53
N TYR A 124 5.97 14.18 15.61
CA TYR A 124 4.57 14.50 15.92
C TYR A 124 3.74 13.29 16.38
N VAL A 125 4.10 12.07 15.97
CA VAL A 125 3.32 10.86 16.28
C VAL A 125 3.68 10.28 17.64
N CYS A 126 4.97 10.24 18.00
CA CYS A 126 5.43 9.63 19.25
C CYS A 126 5.85 10.64 20.32
N TYR A 127 5.92 11.94 19.99
CA TYR A 127 6.37 13.03 20.85
C TYR A 127 7.79 12.84 21.41
N ARG A 128 8.64 12.11 20.69
CA ARG A 128 10.04 11.87 21.07
C ARG A 128 11.00 12.56 20.12
N SER A 129 12.20 12.82 20.60
CA SER A 129 13.31 13.31 19.79
C SER A 129 13.68 12.31 18.70
N TYR A 130 14.38 12.77 17.66
CA TYR A 130 14.77 11.92 16.54
C TYR A 130 15.66 10.73 16.96
N TYR A 131 16.47 10.88 18.02
CA TYR A 131 17.38 9.85 18.52
C TYR A 131 16.85 9.04 19.72
N ASP A 132 15.77 9.47 20.36
CA ASP A 132 15.25 8.84 21.59
C ASP A 132 13.98 8.04 21.28
N VAL A 133 14.11 6.87 20.68
CA VAL A 133 12.96 6.01 20.34
C VAL A 133 13.08 4.62 20.94
N PRO A 134 11.96 4.04 21.44
CA PRO A 134 11.96 2.70 22.04
C PRO A 134 12.29 1.60 21.02
N TYR A 135 12.04 1.87 19.75
CA TYR A 135 12.38 1.00 18.64
C TYR A 135 13.22 1.79 17.63
N PRO A 136 14.43 1.34 17.28
CA PRO A 136 15.26 1.99 16.28
C PRO A 136 14.47 2.21 14.98
N SER A 137 14.45 3.45 14.53
CA SER A 137 13.80 3.89 13.31
C SER A 137 14.55 5.08 12.78
N ASP A 138 14.84 5.10 11.49
CA ASP A 138 15.37 6.29 10.84
C ASP A 138 14.40 7.45 10.98
N TYR A 139 14.96 8.65 11.14
CA TYR A 139 14.25 9.91 11.11
C TYR A 139 14.43 10.55 9.74
N LEU A 140 13.34 10.68 9.00
CA LEU A 140 13.39 10.99 7.58
C LEU A 140 12.67 12.31 7.25
N PRO A 141 13.15 13.04 6.23
CA PRO A 141 12.43 14.16 5.67
C PRO A 141 11.35 13.67 4.70
N LEU A 142 10.10 14.10 4.92
CA LEU A 142 9.00 13.95 3.98
C LEU A 142 9.18 14.93 2.79
N THR A 143 8.51 14.68 1.67
CA THR A 143 8.61 15.57 0.48
C THR A 143 8.06 16.98 0.74
N CYS A 144 7.15 17.14 1.70
CA CYS A 144 6.67 18.44 2.16
C CYS A 144 7.65 19.18 3.12
N GLY A 145 8.82 18.60 3.40
CA GLY A 145 9.85 19.19 4.28
C GLY A 145 9.67 18.92 5.78
N CYS A 146 8.53 18.38 6.21
CA CYS A 146 8.34 17.91 7.58
C CYS A 146 9.17 16.66 7.87
N TRP A 147 9.50 16.41 9.14
CA TRP A 147 10.32 15.27 9.55
C TRP A 147 9.58 14.32 10.48
N MET A 148 9.85 13.02 10.35
CA MET A 148 9.18 11.98 11.14
C MET A 148 10.03 10.70 11.22
N HIS A 149 9.86 9.90 12.27
CA HIS A 149 10.40 8.53 12.29
C HIS A 149 9.70 7.67 11.24
N TYR A 150 10.46 6.93 10.43
CA TYR A 150 9.93 6.00 9.44
C TYR A 150 8.82 5.10 9.98
N ARG A 151 9.06 4.43 11.12
CA ARG A 151 8.06 3.55 11.74
C ARG A 151 6.81 4.31 12.18
N CYS A 152 6.94 5.56 12.65
CA CYS A 152 5.80 6.40 12.99
C CYS A 152 5.01 6.86 11.77
N PHE A 153 5.69 7.13 10.65
CA PHE A 153 5.05 7.44 9.38
C PHE A 153 4.26 6.23 8.87
N ILE A 154 4.86 5.04 8.85
CA ILE A 154 4.13 3.82 8.44
C ILE A 154 2.98 3.53 9.41
N ASP A 155 3.18 3.69 10.72
CA ASP A 155 2.12 3.54 11.71
C ASP A 155 0.95 4.50 11.45
N HIS A 156 1.20 5.79 11.17
CA HIS A 156 0.17 6.76 10.75
C HIS A 156 -0.60 6.29 9.51
N VAL A 157 0.11 5.72 8.53
CA VAL A 157 -0.48 5.26 7.29
C VAL A 157 -1.33 4.00 7.46
N VAL A 158 -0.92 3.06 8.33
CA VAL A 158 -1.60 1.75 8.49
C VAL A 158 -2.62 1.72 9.63
N THR A 159 -2.53 2.68 10.55
CA THR A 159 -3.49 2.86 11.64
C THR A 159 -4.45 3.98 11.29
N ASP A 160 -5.74 3.67 11.31
CA ASP A 160 -6.81 4.63 11.08
C ASP A 160 -7.01 5.48 12.36
N ARG A 161 -5.99 6.27 12.73
CA ARG A 161 -5.99 7.10 13.97
C ARG A 161 -6.97 8.28 13.90
N LEU A 162 -7.85 8.30 12.91
CA LEU A 162 -8.88 9.30 12.62
C LEU A 162 -10.05 9.35 13.62
N ARG A 163 -9.79 9.15 14.91
CA ARG A 163 -10.64 9.73 15.96
C ARG A 163 -9.95 10.80 16.81
N ALA A 164 -8.67 11.09 16.60
CA ALA A 164 -7.99 12.15 17.35
C ALA A 164 -7.87 13.51 16.63
N GLY A 165 -8.19 13.63 15.32
CA GLY A 165 -8.06 14.93 14.64
C GLY A 165 -8.43 15.06 13.15
N GLY A 166 -9.08 14.07 12.52
CA GLY A 166 -9.72 14.28 11.21
C GLY A 166 -8.82 14.36 9.96
N ARG A 167 -7.49 14.12 10.04
CA ARG A 167 -6.59 14.18 8.87
C ARG A 167 -6.48 12.86 8.09
N GLU A 168 -6.61 12.94 6.77
CA GLU A 168 -6.52 11.79 5.85
C GLU A 168 -5.14 11.07 5.91
N GLN A 169 -5.14 9.75 5.69
CA GLN A 169 -3.93 8.90 5.82
C GLN A 169 -2.92 9.10 4.69
N ASP A 170 -3.33 9.72 3.58
CA ASP A 170 -2.49 10.08 2.45
C ASP A 170 -1.81 11.46 2.59
N CYS A 171 -2.11 12.16 3.68
CA CYS A 171 -1.56 13.47 3.99
C CYS A 171 -0.45 13.39 5.04
N CYS A 172 0.45 14.37 4.98
CA CYS A 172 1.40 14.61 6.05
C CYS A 172 0.64 14.92 7.36
N PRO A 173 0.88 14.17 8.45
CA PRO A 173 0.19 14.40 9.71
C PRO A 173 0.54 15.76 10.36
N ILE A 174 1.61 16.44 9.92
CA ILE A 174 2.08 17.72 10.49
C ILE A 174 1.49 18.92 9.74
N CYS A 175 1.69 19.00 8.41
CA CYS A 175 1.24 20.15 7.61
C CYS A 175 -0.03 19.90 6.78
N GLY A 176 -0.51 18.66 6.68
CA GLY A 176 -1.70 18.31 5.89
C GLY A 176 -1.48 18.20 4.38
N THR A 177 -0.26 18.44 3.88
CA THR A 177 0.04 18.25 2.45
C THR A 177 -0.16 16.80 2.04
N ARG A 178 -0.93 16.55 0.96
CA ARG A 178 -1.09 15.21 0.39
C ARG A 178 0.22 14.72 -0.23
N LEU A 179 0.64 13.50 0.11
CA LEU A 179 1.95 12.96 -0.23
C LEU A 179 1.90 11.85 -1.29
N PHE A 180 0.80 11.07 -1.34
CA PHE A 180 0.66 9.89 -2.20
C PHE A 180 -0.82 9.55 -2.44
N VAL A 181 -1.07 8.52 -3.25
CA VAL A 181 -2.37 7.86 -3.38
C VAL A 181 -2.45 6.67 -2.41
N LEU A 182 -3.54 6.60 -1.66
CA LEU A 182 -3.80 5.54 -0.69
C LEU A 182 -4.44 4.32 -1.33
N GLU A 183 -3.81 3.16 -1.16
CA GLU A 183 -4.37 1.87 -1.56
C GLU A 183 -4.22 0.88 -0.41
N GLY A 184 -5.30 0.17 -0.10
CA GLY A 184 -5.35 -0.75 1.03
C GLY A 184 -4.31 -1.86 0.94
N ILE A 185 -4.16 -2.48 -0.24
CA ILE A 185 -3.18 -3.55 -0.43
C ILE A 185 -1.73 -3.06 -0.26
N VAL A 186 -1.47 -1.79 -0.58
CA VAL A 186 -0.14 -1.16 -0.37
C VAL A 186 0.09 -0.88 1.11
N GLN A 187 -0.92 -0.37 1.83
CA GLN A 187 -0.86 -0.23 3.29
C GLN A 187 -0.59 -1.59 3.96
N PHE A 188 -1.31 -2.63 3.53
CA PHE A 188 -1.15 -3.99 4.02
C PHE A 188 0.27 -4.52 3.78
N THR A 189 0.79 -4.31 2.58
CA THR A 189 2.18 -4.64 2.21
C THR A 189 3.19 -3.97 3.15
N LEU A 190 3.03 -2.68 3.44
CA LEU A 190 3.93 -1.93 4.33
C LEU A 190 3.78 -2.32 5.80
N ALA A 191 2.55 -2.56 6.27
CA ALA A 191 2.27 -3.05 7.61
C ALA A 191 3.01 -4.36 7.87
N MET A 192 2.92 -5.30 6.93
CA MET A 192 3.62 -6.58 6.98
C MET A 192 5.15 -6.40 6.99
N ARG A 193 5.71 -5.54 6.12
CA ARG A 193 7.17 -5.25 6.09
C ARG A 193 7.71 -4.67 7.39
N THR A 194 6.90 -3.89 8.09
CA THR A 194 7.31 -3.19 9.32
C THR A 194 6.90 -3.91 10.60
N ASN A 195 6.24 -5.07 10.46
CA ASN A 195 5.62 -5.80 11.57
C ASN A 195 4.73 -4.87 12.40
N LEU A 196 3.91 -4.07 11.72
CA LEU A 196 2.85 -3.25 12.28
C LEU A 196 1.51 -3.92 12.00
N THR A 197 0.56 -3.75 12.92
CA THR A 197 -0.78 -4.31 12.77
C THR A 197 -1.66 -3.29 12.06
N MET A 198 -2.28 -3.69 10.94
CA MET A 198 -3.31 -2.86 10.33
C MET A 198 -4.52 -2.74 11.24
N TRP A 199 -5.12 -1.55 11.27
CA TRP A 199 -6.36 -1.34 12.02
C TRP A 199 -7.48 -2.22 11.47
N ASN A 200 -8.10 -3.02 12.35
CA ASN A 200 -9.30 -3.77 12.03
C ASN A 200 -10.52 -2.94 12.40
N LYS A 201 -11.13 -2.28 11.40
CA LYS A 201 -12.36 -1.52 11.62
C LYS A 201 -13.51 -2.51 11.78
N GLU A 202 -14.14 -2.52 12.95
CA GLU A 202 -15.45 -3.13 13.13
C GLU A 202 -16.51 -2.30 12.42
N TYR A 203 -17.39 -2.98 11.70
CA TYR A 203 -18.47 -2.36 10.97
C TYR A 203 -19.61 -2.03 11.93
N LEU A 204 -20.46 -1.07 11.57
CA LEU A 204 -21.68 -0.86 12.33
C LEU A 204 -22.64 -2.01 12.04
N ALA A 205 -23.58 -2.29 12.95
CA ALA A 205 -24.53 -3.39 12.76
C ALA A 205 -25.34 -3.28 11.46
N VAL A 206 -25.58 -2.05 10.98
CA VAL A 206 -26.24 -1.76 9.70
C VAL A 206 -25.39 -2.09 8.47
N ASP A 207 -24.08 -2.17 8.63
CA ASP A 207 -23.10 -2.46 7.58
C ASP A 207 -22.69 -3.95 7.56
N TYR A 208 -23.23 -4.77 8.47
CA TYR A 208 -23.00 -6.21 8.46
C TYR A 208 -23.68 -6.85 7.25
N TYR A 209 -22.99 -7.78 6.61
CA TYR A 209 -23.56 -8.53 5.49
C TYR A 209 -23.19 -10.01 5.53
N TRP A 210 -23.99 -10.82 4.85
CA TRP A 210 -23.68 -12.22 4.58
C TRP A 210 -23.10 -12.31 3.18
N ASP A 211 -21.91 -12.89 3.09
CA ASP A 211 -21.23 -13.10 1.83
C ASP A 211 -21.85 -14.26 1.06
N GLU A 212 -22.52 -13.97 -0.05
CA GLU A 212 -23.27 -14.98 -0.83
C GLU A 212 -22.38 -16.08 -1.42
N HIS A 213 -21.12 -15.77 -1.72
CA HIS A 213 -20.19 -16.71 -2.38
C HIS A 213 -19.47 -17.62 -1.39
N THR A 214 -19.23 -17.16 -0.16
CA THR A 214 -18.48 -17.89 0.87
C THR A 214 -19.34 -18.34 2.05
N GLY A 215 -20.58 -17.86 2.15
CA GLY A 215 -21.48 -18.10 3.27
C GLY A 215 -20.99 -17.51 4.60
N LYS A 216 -19.99 -16.63 4.57
CA LYS A 216 -19.39 -16.03 5.77
C LYS A 216 -20.12 -14.74 6.15
N ARG A 217 -20.32 -14.55 7.45
CA ARG A 217 -20.79 -13.27 7.99
C ARG A 217 -19.61 -12.29 8.06
N VAL A 218 -19.77 -11.11 7.47
CA VAL A 218 -18.77 -10.05 7.46
C VAL A 218 -19.19 -8.93 8.40
N VAL A 219 -18.35 -8.64 9.39
CA VAL A 219 -18.61 -7.67 10.47
C VAL A 219 -17.44 -6.71 10.73
N SER A 220 -16.34 -6.87 9.99
CA SER A 220 -15.10 -6.09 10.14
C SER A 220 -14.20 -6.24 8.91
N ASP A 221 -13.21 -5.36 8.79
CA ASP A 221 -12.17 -5.45 7.75
C ASP A 221 -11.48 -6.82 7.72
N ALA A 222 -11.16 -7.39 8.89
CA ALA A 222 -10.53 -8.70 9.00
C ALA A 222 -11.41 -9.83 8.46
N THR A 223 -12.71 -9.79 8.76
CA THR A 223 -13.66 -10.79 8.24
C THR A 223 -13.93 -10.60 6.75
N ALA A 224 -13.92 -9.37 6.24
CA ALA A 224 -14.03 -9.08 4.81
C ALA A 224 -12.81 -9.62 4.06
N TYR A 225 -11.60 -9.38 4.60
CA TYR A 225 -10.35 -9.91 4.05
C TYR A 225 -10.36 -11.45 4.00
N ALA A 226 -10.82 -12.10 5.07
CA ALA A 226 -10.92 -13.55 5.10
C ALA A 226 -11.92 -14.09 4.06
N ALA A 227 -13.07 -13.41 3.88
CA ALA A 227 -14.04 -13.76 2.85
C ALA A 227 -13.47 -13.59 1.43
N ASP A 228 -12.76 -12.48 1.15
CA ASP A 228 -12.10 -12.28 -0.15
C ASP A 228 -11.03 -13.35 -0.42
N CYS A 229 -10.23 -13.72 0.59
CA CYS A 229 -9.23 -14.78 0.45
C CYS A 229 -9.87 -16.14 0.13
N LEU A 230 -10.97 -16.48 0.80
CA LEU A 230 -11.71 -17.72 0.57
C LEU A 230 -12.36 -17.73 -0.82
N LEU A 231 -12.91 -16.60 -1.27
CA LEU A 231 -13.44 -16.46 -2.62
C LEU A 231 -12.35 -16.69 -3.68
N ILE A 232 -11.16 -16.10 -3.50
CA ILE A 232 -10.01 -16.31 -4.41
C ILE A 232 -9.67 -17.80 -4.48
N GLU A 233 -9.57 -18.48 -3.34
CA GLU A 233 -9.25 -19.91 -3.29
C GLU A 233 -10.33 -20.78 -3.97
N ASN A 234 -11.61 -20.49 -3.74
CA ASN A 234 -12.72 -21.19 -4.40
C ASN A 234 -12.71 -20.98 -5.93
N MET A 235 -12.41 -19.77 -6.39
CA MET A 235 -12.32 -19.45 -7.82
C MET A 235 -11.15 -20.17 -8.48
N ILE A 236 -9.98 -20.22 -7.82
CA ILE A 236 -8.82 -20.99 -8.28
C ILE A 236 -9.21 -22.47 -8.44
N GLN A 237 -9.82 -23.07 -7.42
CA GLN A 237 -10.22 -24.49 -7.47
C GLN A 237 -11.24 -24.77 -8.57
N THR A 238 -12.24 -23.90 -8.73
CA THR A 238 -13.27 -24.05 -9.76
C THR A 238 -12.67 -23.98 -11.16
N GLN A 239 -11.81 -23.00 -11.42
CA GLN A 239 -11.15 -22.84 -12.71
C GLN A 239 -10.22 -24.03 -12.99
N LEU A 240 -9.41 -24.47 -12.04
CA LEU A 240 -8.55 -25.65 -12.20
C LEU A 240 -9.36 -26.93 -12.51
N ALA A 241 -10.56 -27.09 -11.95
CA ALA A 241 -11.43 -28.21 -12.27
C ALA A 241 -11.95 -28.15 -13.72
N ILE A 242 -12.29 -26.95 -14.21
CA ILE A 242 -12.72 -26.75 -15.60
C ILE A 242 -11.59 -27.05 -16.58
N PHE A 243 -10.38 -26.55 -16.29
CA PHE A 243 -9.22 -26.74 -17.16
C PHE A 243 -8.79 -28.21 -17.31
N LYS A 244 -9.02 -29.06 -16.30
CA LYS A 244 -8.83 -30.51 -16.43
C LYS A 244 -9.73 -31.15 -17.49
N GLY A 245 -10.88 -30.53 -17.80
CA GLY A 245 -11.83 -31.02 -18.79
C GLY A 245 -11.61 -30.49 -20.22
N LEU A 246 -10.78 -29.47 -20.41
CA LEU A 246 -10.56 -28.84 -21.72
C LEU A 246 -9.37 -29.49 -22.44
N SER A 247 -9.62 -30.03 -23.63
CA SER A 247 -8.75 -30.99 -24.32
C SER A 247 -7.66 -30.39 -25.21
N HIS A 248 -7.40 -29.08 -25.14
CA HIS A 248 -6.44 -28.40 -26.01
C HIS A 248 -5.38 -27.65 -25.21
N SER A 249 -4.32 -28.37 -24.84
CA SER A 249 -3.10 -27.78 -24.32
C SER A 249 -2.30 -27.13 -25.46
N PRO A 250 -1.74 -25.92 -25.27
CA PRO A 250 -0.81 -25.32 -26.22
C PRO A 250 0.63 -25.86 -26.07
N TYR A 251 0.91 -26.66 -25.05
CA TYR A 251 2.26 -27.11 -24.69
C TYR A 251 2.54 -28.54 -25.18
N SER A 252 3.82 -28.85 -25.38
CA SER A 252 4.22 -30.15 -25.96
C SER A 252 4.03 -31.33 -25.00
N ASP A 253 4.09 -31.05 -23.70
CA ASP A 253 3.89 -32.00 -22.61
C ASP A 253 2.40 -32.20 -22.25
N ASN A 254 1.48 -31.59 -22.99
CA ASN A 254 0.04 -31.57 -22.75
C ASN A 254 -0.38 -30.96 -21.40
N SER A 255 0.48 -30.15 -20.77
CA SER A 255 0.14 -29.47 -19.52
C SER A 255 -0.92 -28.36 -19.73
N PRO A 256 -1.72 -28.00 -18.72
CA PRO A 256 -2.72 -26.96 -18.87
C PRO A 256 -2.11 -25.57 -19.04
N ASP A 257 -2.82 -24.69 -19.77
CA ASP A 257 -2.50 -23.25 -19.84
C ASP A 257 -2.88 -22.54 -18.53
N LEU A 258 -1.93 -22.58 -17.58
CA LEU A 258 -2.06 -21.96 -16.27
C LEU A 258 -2.09 -20.43 -16.34
N ARG A 259 -1.48 -19.82 -17.37
CA ARG A 259 -1.50 -18.38 -17.59
C ARG A 259 -2.91 -17.93 -17.96
N THR A 260 -3.55 -18.60 -18.90
CA THR A 260 -4.95 -18.35 -19.28
C THR A 260 -5.89 -18.62 -18.10
N CYS A 261 -5.65 -19.70 -17.33
CA CYS A 261 -6.40 -19.96 -16.10
C CYS A 261 -6.29 -18.81 -15.08
N TYR A 262 -5.09 -18.27 -14.86
CA TYR A 262 -4.88 -17.11 -14.00
C TYR A 262 -5.69 -15.87 -14.45
N TYR A 263 -5.66 -15.54 -15.73
CA TYR A 263 -6.45 -14.41 -16.25
C TYR A 263 -7.96 -14.65 -16.17
N ALA A 264 -8.42 -15.88 -16.36
CA ALA A 264 -9.83 -16.24 -16.16
C ALA A 264 -10.26 -16.02 -14.69
N ILE A 265 -9.42 -16.41 -13.73
CA ILE A 265 -9.65 -16.17 -12.30
C ILE A 265 -9.76 -14.66 -12.02
N LEU A 266 -8.84 -13.85 -12.55
CA LEU A 266 -8.91 -12.39 -12.37
C LEU A 266 -10.17 -11.79 -12.96
N ALA A 267 -10.59 -12.24 -14.15
CA ALA A 267 -11.82 -11.77 -14.79
C ALA A 267 -13.06 -12.13 -13.96
N ASP A 268 -13.11 -13.33 -13.39
CA ASP A 268 -14.22 -13.73 -12.52
C ASP A 268 -14.21 -12.94 -11.21
N LEU A 269 -13.06 -12.76 -10.58
CA LEU A 269 -12.93 -11.91 -9.39
C LEU A 269 -13.43 -10.48 -9.65
N ASP A 270 -13.15 -9.93 -10.84
CA ASP A 270 -13.65 -8.61 -11.23
C ASP A 270 -15.18 -8.58 -11.39
N LYS A 271 -15.78 -9.60 -12.03
CA LYS A 271 -17.26 -9.75 -12.11
C LYS A 271 -17.90 -9.80 -10.73
N HIS A 272 -17.23 -10.44 -9.76
CA HIS A 272 -17.65 -10.49 -8.36
C HIS A 272 -17.29 -9.24 -7.55
N ARG A 273 -16.76 -8.19 -8.18
CA ARG A 273 -16.31 -6.94 -7.55
C ARG A 273 -15.30 -7.16 -6.41
N CYS A 274 -14.48 -8.21 -6.51
CA CYS A 274 -13.41 -8.53 -5.58
C CYS A 274 -12.12 -7.79 -5.97
N PRO A 275 -11.35 -7.19 -5.03
CA PRO A 275 -11.53 -7.25 -3.58
C PRO A 275 -12.59 -6.26 -3.07
N ARG A 276 -13.26 -6.67 -1.99
CA ARG A 276 -14.25 -5.87 -1.25
C ARG A 276 -13.70 -5.38 0.08
N SER A 277 -12.77 -6.13 0.66
CA SER A 277 -12.07 -5.76 1.88
C SER A 277 -11.24 -4.51 1.68
N ARG A 278 -11.29 -3.61 2.66
CA ARG A 278 -10.47 -2.40 2.68
C ARG A 278 -8.99 -2.72 2.56
N TRP A 279 -8.52 -3.80 3.21
CA TRP A 279 -7.12 -4.20 3.22
C TRP A 279 -6.59 -4.68 1.87
N LEU A 280 -7.44 -5.17 0.96
CA LEU A 280 -7.02 -5.56 -0.39
C LEU A 280 -7.45 -4.54 -1.45
N SER A 281 -8.20 -3.51 -1.06
CA SER A 281 -8.67 -2.48 -1.97
C SER A 281 -7.51 -1.74 -2.66
N PHE A 282 -7.78 -1.30 -3.88
CA PHE A 282 -6.90 -0.49 -4.71
C PHE A 282 -7.77 0.42 -5.58
N ASN A 283 -7.18 1.47 -6.15
CA ASN A 283 -7.95 2.41 -6.95
C ASN A 283 -8.27 1.80 -8.33
N ARG A 284 -9.56 1.50 -8.56
CA ARG A 284 -10.08 0.98 -9.83
C ARG A 284 -10.29 2.07 -10.88
N ALA A 285 -10.65 3.28 -10.47
CA ALA A 285 -10.95 4.40 -11.38
C ALA A 285 -9.71 4.87 -12.17
N THR A 286 -8.52 4.63 -11.60
CA THR A 286 -7.24 4.86 -12.28
C THR A 286 -6.98 3.92 -13.45
N VAL A 287 -7.61 2.74 -13.48
CA VAL A 287 -7.39 1.75 -14.56
C VAL A 287 -8.02 2.19 -15.89
N SER A 288 -9.14 2.92 -15.87
CA SER A 288 -9.87 3.29 -17.09
C SER A 288 -9.27 4.48 -17.84
N SER A 289 -8.34 5.24 -17.25
CA SER A 289 -7.82 6.49 -17.82
C SER A 289 -6.46 6.35 -18.51
N GLN A 290 -5.98 5.12 -18.78
CA GLN A 290 -4.71 4.79 -19.46
C GLN A 290 -3.41 5.42 -18.88
N ARG A 291 -3.50 6.33 -17.92
CA ARG A 291 -2.37 7.07 -17.34
C ARG A 291 -2.03 6.70 -15.91
N TYR A 292 -2.81 5.84 -15.27
CA TYR A 292 -2.57 5.50 -13.88
C TYR A 292 -2.48 3.98 -13.71
N SER A 293 -1.23 3.54 -13.72
CA SER A 293 -0.82 2.24 -13.21
C SER A 293 -1.05 2.25 -11.70
N SER A 294 -1.99 1.45 -11.21
CA SER A 294 -2.15 1.26 -9.77
C SER A 294 -1.27 0.10 -9.36
N VAL A 295 -0.17 0.40 -8.66
CA VAL A 295 0.67 -0.63 -8.04
C VAL A 295 -0.18 -1.60 -7.21
N GLY A 296 -1.29 -1.12 -6.63
CA GLY A 296 -2.28 -1.94 -5.95
C GLY A 296 -2.91 -3.04 -6.82
N PHE A 297 -3.24 -2.76 -8.08
CA PHE A 297 -3.75 -3.79 -9.00
C PHE A 297 -2.72 -4.89 -9.24
N PHE A 298 -1.46 -4.53 -9.48
CA PHE A 298 -0.40 -5.52 -9.66
C PHE A 298 -0.11 -6.33 -8.40
N LEU A 299 -0.13 -5.70 -7.23
CA LEU A 299 0.00 -6.40 -5.95
C LEU A 299 -1.16 -7.37 -5.73
N PHE A 300 -2.38 -7.02 -6.17
CA PHE A 300 -3.54 -7.90 -6.05
C PHE A 300 -3.41 -9.09 -7.00
N GLY A 301 -3.00 -8.87 -8.25
CA GLY A 301 -2.67 -9.95 -9.18
C GLY A 301 -1.60 -10.88 -8.61
N MET A 302 -0.54 -10.31 -8.02
CA MET A 302 0.54 -11.07 -7.39
C MET A 302 0.04 -11.92 -6.22
N LEU A 303 -0.89 -11.40 -5.40
CA LEU A 303 -1.52 -12.17 -4.33
C LEU A 303 -2.29 -13.38 -4.89
N VAL A 304 -3.07 -13.19 -5.96
CA VAL A 304 -3.81 -14.28 -6.63
C VAL A 304 -2.84 -15.32 -7.18
N MET A 305 -1.77 -14.89 -7.86
CA MET A 305 -0.72 -15.81 -8.34
C MET A 305 -0.08 -16.60 -7.19
N LEU A 306 0.25 -15.97 -6.07
CA LEU A 306 0.87 -16.69 -4.95
C LEU A 306 -0.09 -17.72 -4.32
N LYS A 307 -1.38 -17.40 -4.25
CA LYS A 307 -2.40 -18.35 -3.80
C LYS A 307 -2.56 -19.52 -4.78
N MET A 308 -2.63 -19.24 -6.07
CA MET A 308 -2.72 -20.28 -7.11
C MET A 308 -1.49 -21.18 -7.09
N ARG A 309 -0.30 -20.58 -7.06
CA ARG A 309 0.99 -21.30 -6.94
C ARG A 309 0.98 -22.24 -5.74
N ARG A 310 0.59 -21.76 -4.56
CA ARG A 310 0.50 -22.57 -3.34
C ARG A 310 -0.46 -23.75 -3.52
N LEU A 311 -1.68 -23.50 -4.00
CA LEU A 311 -2.68 -24.55 -4.20
C LEU A 311 -2.23 -25.61 -5.22
N MET A 312 -1.54 -25.20 -6.28
CA MET A 312 -0.99 -26.11 -7.28
C MET A 312 0.12 -26.98 -6.71
N MET A 313 1.06 -26.40 -5.94
CA MET A 313 2.12 -27.18 -5.32
C MET A 313 1.60 -28.17 -4.27
N GLU A 314 0.57 -27.77 -3.49
CA GLU A 314 -0.01 -28.61 -2.43
C GLU A 314 -0.86 -29.75 -3.01
N ASN A 315 -1.62 -29.53 -4.08
CA ASN A 315 -2.61 -30.50 -4.58
C ASN A 315 -2.19 -31.20 -5.88
N HIS A 316 -1.28 -30.62 -6.65
CA HIS A 316 -0.88 -31.07 -7.99
C HIS A 316 0.65 -31.07 -8.15
N PRO A 317 1.40 -31.84 -7.34
CA PRO A 317 2.86 -31.75 -7.31
C PRO A 317 3.53 -32.00 -8.67
N GLY A 318 2.95 -32.85 -9.53
CA GLY A 318 3.47 -33.13 -10.87
C GLY A 318 3.39 -31.95 -11.85
N ILE A 319 2.65 -30.88 -11.53
CA ILE A 319 2.58 -29.70 -12.39
C ILE A 319 3.91 -28.93 -12.41
N VAL A 320 4.73 -28.99 -11.35
CA VAL A 320 5.90 -28.12 -11.17
C VAL A 320 6.97 -28.35 -12.24
N GLU A 321 6.97 -29.53 -12.87
CA GLU A 321 7.94 -29.91 -13.90
C GLU A 321 7.41 -29.69 -15.33
N THR A 322 6.25 -29.06 -15.47
CA THR A 322 5.58 -28.87 -16.78
C THR A 322 5.92 -27.55 -17.45
N GLU A 323 5.78 -27.51 -18.79
CA GLU A 323 5.90 -26.30 -19.60
C GLU A 323 4.90 -25.22 -19.16
N GLY A 324 3.64 -25.60 -18.89
CA GLY A 324 2.62 -24.67 -18.41
C GLY A 324 2.93 -24.06 -17.04
N TRP A 325 3.62 -24.79 -16.17
CA TRP A 325 4.14 -24.23 -14.92
C TRP A 325 5.28 -23.25 -15.13
N ALA A 326 6.22 -23.59 -16.02
CA ALA A 326 7.32 -22.68 -16.36
C ALA A 326 6.80 -21.35 -16.94
N ASP A 327 5.84 -21.39 -17.87
CA ASP A 327 5.22 -20.17 -18.42
C ASP A 327 4.45 -19.36 -17.37
N TYR A 328 3.77 -20.04 -16.45
CA TYR A 328 3.11 -19.41 -15.31
C TYR A 328 4.10 -18.69 -14.37
N GLU A 329 5.22 -19.32 -14.03
CA GLU A 329 6.27 -18.71 -13.22
C GLU A 329 6.94 -17.53 -13.95
N ASN A 330 7.17 -17.63 -15.26
CA ASN A 330 7.65 -16.51 -16.07
C ASN A 330 6.68 -15.32 -16.01
N SER A 331 5.37 -15.58 -16.11
CA SER A 331 4.33 -14.55 -15.99
C SER A 331 4.35 -13.88 -14.60
N ARG A 332 4.68 -14.63 -13.54
CA ARG A 332 4.87 -14.09 -12.19
C ARG A 332 6.09 -13.15 -12.13
N GLU A 333 7.20 -13.53 -12.74
CA GLU A 333 8.39 -12.67 -12.84
C GLU A 333 8.13 -11.40 -13.65
N GLU A 334 7.37 -11.48 -14.75
CA GLU A 334 6.92 -10.33 -15.52
C GLU A 334 6.11 -9.36 -14.66
N LEU A 335 5.13 -9.87 -13.91
CA LEU A 335 4.30 -9.07 -12.99
C LEU A 335 5.14 -8.40 -11.90
N GLN A 336 6.10 -9.13 -11.35
CA GLN A 336 7.06 -8.56 -10.41
C GLN A 336 7.89 -7.44 -11.04
N GLY A 337 8.36 -7.62 -12.28
CA GLY A 337 9.05 -6.59 -13.05
C GLY A 337 8.20 -5.33 -13.24
N MET A 338 6.89 -5.49 -13.49
CA MET A 338 5.95 -4.35 -13.60
C MET A 338 5.80 -3.60 -12.27
N ILE A 339 5.66 -4.31 -11.14
CA ILE A 339 5.62 -3.69 -9.80
C ILE A 339 6.89 -2.86 -9.56
N LEU A 340 8.06 -3.41 -9.88
CA LEU A 340 9.33 -2.73 -9.68
C LEU A 340 9.49 -1.49 -10.55
N LYS A 341 9.09 -1.56 -11.83
CA LYS A 341 9.10 -0.40 -12.73
C LYS A 341 8.21 0.72 -12.19
N GLU A 342 7.00 0.38 -11.71
CA GLU A 342 6.07 1.34 -11.12
C GLU A 342 6.67 1.99 -9.85
N VAL A 343 7.23 1.19 -8.95
CA VAL A 343 7.87 1.69 -7.72
C VAL A 343 9.08 2.58 -8.05
N ARG A 344 9.84 2.26 -9.10
CA ARG A 344 10.98 3.09 -9.56
C ARG A 344 10.55 4.37 -10.27
N GLY A 345 9.28 4.46 -10.68
CA GLY A 345 8.80 5.55 -11.52
C GLY A 345 9.36 5.47 -12.93
N ASP A 346 9.78 4.29 -13.37
CA ASP A 346 10.34 4.01 -14.70
C ASP A 346 9.19 3.89 -15.72
N GLY A 347 8.48 4.99 -15.96
CA GLY A 347 7.57 5.28 -17.08
C GLY A 347 6.86 4.13 -17.80
N TRP A 348 6.27 3.17 -17.09
CA TRP A 348 5.57 2.05 -17.73
C TRP A 348 4.18 2.50 -18.20
N SER A 349 3.87 2.28 -19.48
CA SER A 349 2.55 2.55 -20.07
C SER A 349 1.94 1.26 -20.61
N TRP A 350 0.65 1.04 -20.32
CA TRP A 350 -0.13 -0.14 -20.74
C TRP A 350 -0.15 -0.34 -22.27
N SER A 351 0.01 0.74 -23.04
CA SER A 351 -0.04 0.72 -24.51
C SER A 351 1.04 -0.15 -25.15
N THR A 352 2.17 -0.39 -24.48
CA THR A 352 3.29 -1.13 -25.09
C THR A 352 3.09 -2.65 -25.04
N THR A 353 2.38 -3.18 -24.04
CA THR A 353 2.27 -4.64 -23.84
C THR A 353 1.04 -5.23 -24.54
N ALA A 354 -0.12 -4.56 -24.51
CA ALA A 354 -1.33 -5.05 -25.17
C ALA A 354 -1.20 -5.12 -26.70
N ALA A 355 -0.40 -4.22 -27.29
CA ALA A 355 -0.07 -4.27 -28.71
C ALA A 355 0.74 -5.53 -29.07
N ALA A 356 1.69 -5.94 -28.21
CA ALA A 356 2.57 -7.09 -28.45
C ALA A 356 1.84 -8.44 -28.37
N THR A 357 0.82 -8.57 -27.51
CA THR A 357 0.03 -9.81 -27.43
C THR A 357 -0.96 -9.94 -28.59
N SER A 358 -1.47 -8.82 -29.13
CA SER A 358 -2.42 -8.84 -30.25
C SER A 358 -1.78 -9.21 -31.60
N THR A 359 -0.50 -8.89 -31.81
CA THR A 359 0.22 -9.24 -33.05
C THR A 359 0.68 -10.70 -33.10
N ALA A 360 0.82 -11.36 -31.95
CA ALA A 360 1.26 -12.77 -31.89
C ALA A 360 0.16 -13.77 -32.32
N THR A 361 -1.12 -13.37 -32.30
CA THR A 361 -2.24 -14.27 -32.65
C THR A 361 -2.68 -14.16 -34.12
N GLN A 362 -2.09 -13.26 -34.93
CA GLN A 362 -2.51 -13.06 -36.32
C GLN A 362 -1.59 -13.68 -37.40
N SER A 363 -0.50 -14.38 -37.05
CA SER A 363 0.42 -14.95 -38.06
C SER A 363 0.31 -16.45 -38.33
N VAL A 364 -0.70 -17.15 -37.79
CA VAL A 364 -0.94 -18.58 -38.07
C VAL A 364 -2.31 -18.78 -38.70
N ALA A 365 -2.51 -18.21 -39.89
CA ALA A 365 -3.58 -18.62 -40.81
C ALA A 365 -3.30 -18.06 -42.22
N ALA A 366 -2.51 -18.79 -43.00
CA ALA A 366 -2.63 -18.78 -44.45
C ALA A 366 -2.31 -20.20 -44.96
N PRO A 367 -3.14 -20.75 -45.88
CA PRO A 367 -3.06 -22.14 -46.33
C PRO A 367 -1.82 -22.47 -47.16
#